data_AF-A0A251XP83-F1
#
_entry.id   AF-A0A251XP83-F1
#
_cell.length_a   1.000
_cell.length_b   1.000
_cell.length_c   1.000
_cell.angle_alpha   90.00
_cell.angle_beta   90.00
_cell.angle_gamma   90.00
#
_symmetry.space_group_name_H-M   'P 1'
#
loop_
_entity.id
_entity.type
_entity.pdbx_description
1 polymer ?
#
loop_
_entity_poly.entity_id
_entity_poly.type
_entity_poly.pdbx_seq_one_letter_code
_entity_poly.pdbx_strand_id
1 'polypeptide(L)'
;MSTTSSTRPGTAPTFAQSTMLVTGREVRMRLRSKSFLISTGILLVGILASIIVSGFLTANGGLGGSGDPTRVAVVGSAQQAVSGAESLEGVPADSVEDAQAMVRDGDVEAAVVPDTQADSDGAVLVIGDTSAPDGVVSALTDTPRVELLEEPTTNPPSPTSWRSRSASCSSSPR
;
A
#
# COMPACT_ATOMS: atom_id res chain seq x y z
N MET A 1 44.70 55.95 41.77
CA MET A 1 44.42 54.52 41.49
C MET A 1 44.58 54.32 40.00
N SER A 2 45.64 53.63 39.56
CA SER A 2 45.95 53.42 38.13
C SER A 2 45.59 51.98 37.77
N THR A 3 44.64 51.78 36.87
CA THR A 3 44.32 50.46 36.31
C THR A 3 45.16 50.24 35.05
N THR A 4 46.21 49.44 35.15
CA THR A 4 47.04 49.01 34.02
C THR A 4 46.32 47.89 33.26
N SER A 5 45.88 48.17 32.03
CA SER A 5 45.31 47.18 31.13
C SER A 5 46.43 46.30 30.54
N SER A 6 46.49 45.04 30.99
CA SER A 6 47.42 44.05 30.41
C SER A 6 46.96 43.67 29.01
N THR A 7 47.64 44.19 27.99
CA THR A 7 47.42 43.80 26.59
C THR A 7 48.15 42.48 26.34
N ARG A 8 47.41 41.37 26.35
CA ARG A 8 47.95 40.06 25.99
C ARG A 8 48.17 40.04 24.46
N PRO A 9 49.36 39.75 23.94
CA PRO A 9 49.57 39.61 22.51
C PRO A 9 48.76 38.41 22.01
N GLY A 10 47.67 38.69 21.28
CA GLY A 10 46.84 37.68 20.65
C GLY A 10 47.39 37.35 19.26
N THR A 11 47.63 36.06 18.99
CA THR A 11 47.88 35.58 17.63
C THR A 11 46.69 35.95 16.75
N ALA A 12 46.94 36.57 15.59
CA ALA A 12 45.89 36.92 14.64
C ALA A 12 45.18 35.65 14.14
N PRO A 13 43.84 35.65 14.05
CA PRO A 13 43.11 34.51 13.55
C PRO A 13 43.45 34.24 12.08
N THR A 14 43.56 32.96 11.74
CA THR A 14 43.78 32.55 10.34
C THR A 14 42.53 32.82 9.50
N PHE A 15 42.69 32.86 8.18
CA PHE A 15 41.58 33.06 7.24
C PHE A 15 40.44 32.03 7.41
N ALA A 16 40.79 30.77 7.72
CA ALA A 16 39.80 29.73 7.99
C ALA A 16 39.00 30.01 9.28
N GLN A 17 39.69 30.52 10.32
CA GLN A 17 39.05 30.89 11.58
C GLN A 17 38.11 32.09 11.40
N SER A 18 38.51 33.11 10.63
CA SER A 18 37.64 34.25 10.35
C SER A 18 36.41 33.85 9.51
N THR A 19 36.58 32.98 8.51
CA THR A 19 35.48 32.45 7.69
C THR A 19 34.50 31.63 8.52
N MET A 20 34.98 30.73 9.37
CA MET A 20 34.12 29.89 10.22
C MET A 20 33.27 30.72 11.19
N LEU A 21 33.84 31.81 11.73
CA LEU A 21 33.11 32.73 12.63
C LEU A 21 32.00 33.49 11.90
N VAL A 22 32.26 33.99 10.70
CA VAL A 22 31.25 34.71 9.90
C VAL A 22 30.16 33.76 9.44
N THR A 23 30.53 32.60 8.87
CA THR A 23 29.57 31.59 8.42
C THR A 23 28.71 31.10 9.57
N GLY A 24 29.28 30.87 10.75
CA GLY A 24 28.51 30.46 11.93
C GLY A 24 27.46 31.50 12.35
N ARG A 25 27.80 32.80 12.27
CA ARG A 25 26.85 33.89 12.54
C ARG A 25 25.77 33.97 11.47
N GLU A 26 26.17 33.90 10.20
CA GLU A 26 25.27 34.06 9.06
C GLU A 26 24.25 32.92 8.99
N VAL A 27 24.71 31.67 9.14
CA VAL A 27 23.84 30.49 9.22
C VAL A 27 22.89 30.61 10.41
N ARG A 28 23.36 31.03 11.59
CA ARG A 28 22.51 31.19 12.78
C ARG A 28 21.42 32.26 12.59
N MET A 29 21.73 33.35 11.89
CA MET A 29 20.73 34.36 11.53
C MET A 29 19.74 33.81 10.49
N ARG A 30 20.20 33.02 9.52
CA ARG A 30 19.33 32.39 8.53
C ARG A 30 18.38 31.37 9.15
N LEU A 31 18.86 30.52 10.06
CA LEU A 31 18.06 29.53 10.79
C LEU A 31 16.99 30.16 11.69
N ARG A 32 17.22 31.39 12.18
CA ARG A 32 16.24 32.16 12.96
C ARG A 32 15.34 33.06 12.12
N SER A 33 15.52 33.08 10.80
CA SER A 33 14.68 33.89 9.92
C SER A 33 13.28 33.29 9.81
N LYS A 34 12.27 34.16 9.76
CA LYS A 34 10.87 33.74 9.57
C LYS A 34 10.71 32.92 8.29
N SER A 35 11.33 33.33 7.20
CA SER A 35 11.23 32.64 5.91
C SER A 35 11.76 31.21 5.97
N PHE A 36 12.90 30.98 6.64
CA PHE A 36 13.45 29.64 6.82
C PHE A 36 12.54 28.78 7.70
N LEU A 37 12.13 29.30 8.86
CA LEU A 37 11.25 28.57 9.78
C LEU A 37 9.88 28.25 9.17
N ILE A 38 9.31 29.17 8.39
CA ILE A 38 8.03 28.94 7.69
C ILE A 38 8.19 27.84 6.65
N SER A 39 9.22 27.93 5.79
CA SER A 39 9.41 26.93 4.73
C SER A 39 9.71 25.55 5.30
N THR A 40 10.60 25.45 6.29
CA THR A 40 10.88 24.19 6.99
C THR A 40 9.64 23.70 7.72
N GLY A 41 8.88 24.58 8.37
CA GLY A 41 7.63 24.23 9.03
C GLY A 41 6.61 23.64 8.07
N ILE A 42 6.36 24.28 6.92
CA ILE A 42 5.46 23.76 5.88
C ILE A 42 5.94 22.40 5.37
N LEU A 43 7.25 22.25 5.12
CA LEU A 43 7.82 20.97 4.69
C LEU A 43 7.59 19.87 5.74
N LEU A 44 7.87 20.15 7.01
CA LEU A 44 7.67 19.20 8.11
C LEU A 44 6.19 18.83 8.29
N VAL A 45 5.29 19.83 8.22
CA VAL A 45 3.84 19.61 8.27
C VAL A 45 3.38 18.79 7.06
N GLY A 46 3.89 19.06 5.87
CA GLY A 46 3.59 18.30 4.66
C GLY A 46 4.01 16.84 4.77
N ILE A 47 5.21 16.56 5.28
CA ILE A 47 5.69 15.20 5.55
C ILE A 47 4.79 14.51 6.59
N LEU A 48 4.48 15.18 7.70
CA LEU A 48 3.62 14.62 8.74
C LEU A 48 2.20 14.34 8.22
N ALA A 49 1.61 15.28 7.47
CA ALA A 49 0.32 15.12 6.83
C ALA A 49 0.35 13.96 5.82
N SER A 50 1.40 13.83 5.03
CA SER A 50 1.57 12.70 4.11
C SER A 50 1.60 11.36 4.82
N ILE A 51 2.30 11.26 5.97
CA ILE A 51 2.35 10.02 6.76
C ILE A 51 0.98 9.73 7.36
N ILE A 52 0.29 10.74 7.89
CA ILE A 52 -1.06 10.58 8.44
C ILE A 52 -2.02 10.12 7.35
N VAL A 53 -2.06 10.80 6.21
CA VAL A 53 -2.90 10.43 5.06
C VAL A 53 -2.56 9.03 4.57
N SER A 54 -1.27 8.71 4.41
CA SER A 54 -0.83 7.36 4.05
C SER A 54 -1.34 6.33 5.07
N GLY A 55 -1.17 6.58 6.37
CA GLY A 55 -1.64 5.69 7.43
C GLY A 55 -3.16 5.51 7.46
N PHE A 56 -3.94 6.55 7.15
CA PHE A 56 -5.39 6.43 7.00
C PHE A 56 -5.78 5.64 5.75
N LEU A 57 -5.11 5.86 4.61
CA LEU A 57 -5.38 5.08 3.40
C LEU A 57 -5.08 3.60 3.65
N THR A 58 -3.91 3.33 4.23
CA THR A 58 -3.47 2.03 4.71
C THR A 58 -4.50 1.33 5.61
N ALA A 59 -5.04 2.04 6.61
CA ALA A 59 -6.02 1.47 7.54
C ALA A 59 -7.39 1.17 6.90
N ASN A 60 -7.72 1.79 5.77
CA ASN A 60 -8.99 1.62 5.07
C ASN A 60 -8.85 0.82 3.76
N GLY A 61 -7.85 -0.06 3.64
CA GLY A 61 -7.66 -0.94 2.46
C GLY A 61 -6.89 -0.33 1.29
N GLY A 62 -6.38 0.89 1.40
CA GLY A 62 -5.55 1.53 0.38
C GLY A 62 -4.05 1.31 0.60
N LEU A 63 -3.34 0.82 -0.41
CA LEU A 63 -1.87 0.88 -0.59
C LEU A 63 -0.99 0.85 0.70
N GLY A 64 -1.19 -0.16 1.55
CA GLY A 64 -0.12 -0.76 2.37
C GLY A 64 -0.09 -0.44 3.86
N GLY A 65 -0.47 -1.40 4.71
CA GLY A 65 0.03 -1.48 6.10
C GLY A 65 -0.93 -2.05 7.15
N SER A 66 -0.70 -3.33 7.44
CA SER A 66 -0.93 -4.10 8.65
C SER A 66 -1.17 -3.31 9.97
N GLY A 67 -2.38 -3.38 10.51
CA GLY A 67 -2.69 -2.88 11.86
C GLY A 67 -4.03 -3.35 12.41
N ASP A 68 -5.11 -3.23 11.63
CA ASP A 68 -6.43 -3.78 11.95
C ASP A 68 -6.67 -5.09 11.18
N PRO A 69 -7.53 -6.00 11.70
CA PRO A 69 -7.94 -7.19 10.96
C PRO A 69 -8.62 -6.77 9.65
N THR A 70 -8.24 -7.41 8.55
CA THR A 70 -8.80 -7.12 7.23
C THR A 70 -10.29 -7.46 7.24
N ARG A 71 -11.15 -6.49 6.93
CA ARG A 71 -12.59 -6.68 6.84
C ARG A 71 -12.95 -7.46 5.58
N VAL A 72 -13.73 -8.52 5.74
CA VAL A 72 -14.08 -9.45 4.68
C VAL A 72 -15.57 -9.76 4.77
N ALA A 73 -16.32 -9.57 3.68
CA ALA A 73 -17.73 -9.95 3.64
C ALA A 73 -17.86 -11.48 3.66
N VAL A 74 -18.77 -12.03 4.46
CA VAL A 74 -18.94 -13.47 4.63
C VAL A 74 -20.39 -13.88 4.47
N VAL A 75 -20.61 -14.96 3.71
CA VAL A 75 -21.96 -15.48 3.42
C VAL A 75 -22.14 -16.88 3.99
N GLY A 76 -23.15 -17.07 4.85
CA GLY A 76 -23.58 -18.38 5.33
C GLY A 76 -22.46 -19.19 5.99
N SER A 77 -22.17 -20.39 5.46
CA SER A 77 -21.17 -21.32 6.01
C SER A 77 -19.72 -20.81 5.92
N ALA A 78 -19.44 -19.85 5.03
CA ALA A 78 -18.12 -19.26 4.85
C ALA A 78 -17.60 -18.53 6.11
N GLN A 79 -18.49 -18.10 7.00
CA GLN A 79 -18.13 -17.51 8.28
C GLN A 79 -17.17 -18.40 9.09
N GLN A 80 -17.32 -19.72 9.01
CA GLN A 80 -16.51 -20.66 9.78
C GLN A 80 -15.04 -20.66 9.34
N ALA A 81 -14.78 -20.41 8.06
CA ALA A 81 -13.43 -20.32 7.51
C ALA A 81 -12.70 -19.04 7.97
N VAL A 82 -13.44 -17.95 8.15
CA VAL A 82 -12.88 -16.65 8.56
C VAL A 82 -12.70 -16.54 10.08
N SER A 83 -13.59 -17.13 10.88
CA SER A 83 -13.52 -17.06 12.35
C SER A 83 -12.26 -17.65 12.97
N GLY A 84 -11.48 -18.45 12.23
CA GLY A 84 -10.20 -19.02 12.67
C GLY A 84 -8.99 -18.11 12.43
N ALA A 85 -9.14 -17.02 11.68
CA ALA A 85 -8.06 -16.12 11.30
C ALA A 85 -8.12 -14.82 12.09
N GLU A 86 -7.20 -14.64 13.05
CA GLU A 86 -7.11 -13.42 13.90
C GLU A 86 -6.83 -12.15 13.09
N SER A 87 -6.29 -12.28 11.88
CA SER A 87 -6.00 -11.17 10.96
C SER A 87 -7.19 -10.78 10.10
N LEU A 88 -8.35 -11.45 10.21
CA LEU A 88 -9.54 -11.18 9.41
C LEU A 88 -10.74 -10.83 10.31
N GLU A 89 -11.55 -9.89 9.86
CA GLU A 89 -12.82 -9.54 10.48
C GLU A 89 -13.96 -9.90 9.50
N GLY A 90 -14.81 -10.85 9.89
CA GLY A 90 -15.95 -11.26 9.07
C GLY A 90 -17.13 -10.29 9.23
N VAL A 91 -17.52 -9.63 8.13
CA VAL A 91 -18.72 -8.79 8.03
C VAL A 91 -19.83 -9.61 7.37
N PRO A 92 -20.93 -9.92 8.07
CA PRO A 92 -21.99 -10.75 7.50
C PRO A 92 -22.69 -10.04 6.33
N ALA A 93 -22.84 -10.76 5.22
CA ALA A 93 -23.61 -10.35 4.05
C ALA A 93 -24.80 -11.29 3.84
N ASP A 94 -25.93 -10.75 3.39
CA ASP A 94 -27.19 -11.49 3.28
C ASP A 94 -27.19 -12.44 2.07
N SER A 95 -26.43 -12.11 1.01
CA SER A 95 -26.26 -12.94 -0.18
C SER A 95 -24.89 -12.75 -0.82
N VAL A 96 -24.58 -13.56 -1.83
CA VAL A 96 -23.34 -13.41 -2.62
C VAL A 96 -23.33 -12.06 -3.35
N GLU A 97 -24.46 -11.63 -3.90
CA GLU A 97 -24.59 -10.36 -4.60
C GLU A 97 -24.36 -9.16 -3.67
N ASP A 98 -24.89 -9.23 -2.45
CA ASP A 98 -24.68 -8.24 -1.39
C ASP A 98 -23.19 -8.16 -1.00
N ALA A 99 -22.56 -9.31 -0.79
CA ALA A 99 -21.12 -9.38 -0.51
C ALA A 99 -20.27 -8.77 -1.63
N GLN A 100 -20.62 -9.03 -2.90
CA GLN A 100 -19.94 -8.41 -4.04
C GLN A 100 -20.18 -6.91 -4.11
N ALA A 101 -21.36 -6.42 -3.74
CA ALA A 101 -21.64 -4.99 -3.68
C ALA A 101 -20.74 -4.31 -2.64
N MET A 102 -20.61 -4.87 -1.44
CA MET A 102 -19.72 -4.36 -0.40
C MET A 102 -18.25 -4.28 -0.86
N VAL A 103 -17.78 -5.26 -1.65
CA VAL A 103 -16.44 -5.25 -2.24
C VAL A 103 -16.29 -4.10 -3.25
N ARG A 104 -17.26 -3.91 -4.15
CA ARG A 104 -17.23 -2.81 -5.14
C ARG A 104 -17.33 -1.43 -4.49
N ASP A 105 -18.10 -1.32 -3.41
CA ASP A 105 -18.27 -0.08 -2.66
C ASP A 105 -17.05 0.26 -1.78
N GLY A 106 -16.13 -0.70 -1.60
CA GLY A 106 -14.94 -0.56 -0.76
C GLY A 106 -15.22 -0.67 0.73
N ASP A 107 -16.41 -1.17 1.11
CA ASP A 107 -16.77 -1.41 2.52
C ASP A 107 -15.99 -2.59 3.12
N VAL A 108 -15.55 -3.52 2.28
CA VAL A 108 -14.69 -4.66 2.64
C VAL A 108 -13.62 -4.87 1.57
N GLU A 109 -12.52 -5.52 1.95
CA GLU A 109 -11.40 -5.79 1.03
C GLU A 109 -11.71 -6.95 0.07
N ALA A 110 -12.48 -7.93 0.54
CA ALA A 110 -12.83 -9.13 -0.21
C ALA A 110 -14.15 -9.72 0.30
N ALA A 111 -14.76 -10.61 -0.48
CA ALA A 111 -15.86 -11.45 -0.05
C ALA A 111 -15.42 -12.92 0.00
N VAL A 112 -15.82 -13.65 1.04
CA VAL A 112 -15.63 -15.10 1.19
C VAL A 112 -16.99 -15.75 1.17
N VAL A 113 -17.25 -16.55 0.15
CA VAL A 113 -18.54 -17.18 -0.11
C VAL A 113 -18.39 -18.69 -0.26
N PRO A 114 -19.45 -19.50 -0.06
CA PRO A 114 -19.37 -20.94 -0.31
C PRO A 114 -19.04 -21.23 -1.77
N ASP A 115 -18.05 -22.08 -2.02
CA ASP A 115 -17.65 -22.48 -3.37
C ASP A 115 -18.55 -23.60 -3.89
N THR A 116 -19.55 -23.22 -4.69
CA THR A 116 -20.50 -24.16 -5.32
C THR A 116 -19.89 -25.02 -6.43
N GLN A 117 -18.69 -24.67 -6.92
CA GLN A 117 -18.00 -25.38 -7.99
C GLN A 117 -16.90 -26.31 -7.47
N ALA A 118 -16.70 -26.39 -6.15
CA ALA A 118 -15.68 -27.24 -5.56
C ALA A 118 -16.27 -28.61 -5.21
N ASP A 119 -15.45 -29.65 -5.36
CA ASP A 119 -15.86 -31.03 -5.03
C ASP A 119 -15.83 -31.32 -3.52
N SER A 120 -15.30 -30.40 -2.71
CA SER A 120 -15.12 -30.55 -1.26
C SER A 120 -16.20 -29.81 -0.48
N ASP A 121 -16.84 -30.51 0.46
CA ASP A 121 -17.78 -29.89 1.40
C ASP A 121 -17.08 -28.80 2.24
N GLY A 122 -17.71 -27.62 2.31
CA GLY A 122 -17.18 -26.48 3.07
C GLY A 122 -16.10 -25.66 2.37
N ALA A 123 -15.80 -25.95 1.10
CA ALA A 123 -14.91 -25.12 0.30
C ALA A 123 -15.45 -23.69 0.18
N VAL A 124 -14.52 -22.73 0.14
CA VAL A 124 -14.83 -21.30 0.03
C VAL A 124 -14.16 -20.68 -1.20
N LEU A 125 -14.82 -19.69 -1.76
CA LEU A 125 -14.37 -18.86 -2.88
C LEU A 125 -14.09 -17.46 -2.33
N VAL A 126 -12.94 -16.90 -2.68
CA VAL A 126 -12.59 -15.52 -2.35
C VAL A 126 -12.84 -14.65 -3.57
N ILE A 127 -13.59 -13.57 -3.40
CA ILE A 127 -13.90 -12.60 -4.46
C ILE A 127 -13.19 -11.28 -4.12
N GLY A 128 -12.30 -10.84 -5.00
CA GLY A 128 -11.65 -9.54 -4.94
C GLY A 128 -12.23 -8.57 -5.97
N ASP A 129 -11.91 -7.28 -5.83
CA ASP A 129 -12.36 -6.26 -6.76
C ASP A 129 -11.55 -6.27 -8.08
N THR A 130 -10.45 -5.51 -8.12
CA THR A 130 -9.56 -5.35 -9.29
C THR A 130 -8.28 -6.17 -9.21
N SER A 131 -7.94 -6.72 -8.03
CA SER A 131 -6.76 -7.55 -7.81
C SER A 131 -7.01 -8.64 -6.78
N ALA A 132 -6.21 -9.71 -6.84
CA ALA A 132 -6.33 -10.81 -5.90
C ALA A 132 -6.00 -10.34 -4.47
N PRO A 133 -6.87 -10.61 -3.47
CA PRO A 133 -6.64 -10.21 -2.09
C PRO A 133 -5.71 -11.21 -1.40
N ASP A 134 -4.42 -11.16 -1.73
CA ASP A 134 -3.40 -12.12 -1.29
C ASP A 134 -3.31 -12.24 0.24
N GLY A 135 -3.57 -11.14 0.97
CA GLY A 135 -3.61 -11.13 2.43
C GLY A 135 -4.75 -11.97 3.01
N VAL A 136 -5.91 -11.99 2.35
CA VAL A 136 -7.07 -12.80 2.75
C VAL A 136 -6.81 -14.27 2.43
N VAL A 137 -6.30 -14.56 1.23
CA VAL A 137 -5.95 -15.92 0.81
C VAL A 137 -4.89 -16.53 1.72
N SER A 138 -3.86 -15.76 2.10
CA SER A 138 -2.79 -16.23 2.99
C SER A 138 -3.22 -16.44 4.44
N ALA A 139 -4.31 -15.79 4.86
CA ALA A 139 -4.84 -15.91 6.21
C ALA A 139 -5.78 -17.12 6.38
N LEU A 140 -6.30 -17.67 5.28
CA LEU A 140 -7.14 -18.86 5.29
C LEU A 140 -6.30 -20.14 5.33
N THR A 141 -6.78 -21.14 6.06
CA THR A 141 -6.08 -22.43 6.24
C THR A 141 -6.04 -23.26 4.95
N ASP A 142 -7.15 -23.27 4.21
CA ASP A 142 -7.23 -23.89 2.90
C ASP A 142 -6.84 -22.87 1.82
N THR A 143 -6.36 -23.34 0.66
CA THR A 143 -6.07 -22.47 -0.49
C THR A 143 -7.33 -22.33 -1.36
N PRO A 144 -8.16 -21.28 -1.17
CA PRO A 144 -9.38 -21.10 -1.94
C PRO A 144 -9.07 -20.68 -3.38
N ARG A 145 -10.08 -20.83 -4.25
CA ARG A 145 -10.08 -20.15 -5.54
C ARG A 145 -10.30 -18.65 -5.35
N VAL A 146 -9.81 -17.86 -6.30
CA VAL A 146 -9.98 -16.42 -6.34
C VAL A 146 -10.72 -16.04 -7.61
N GLU A 147 -11.78 -15.26 -7.46
CA GLU A 147 -12.50 -14.62 -8.56
C GLU A 147 -12.38 -13.09 -8.43
N LEU A 148 -12.28 -12.39 -9.55
CA LEU A 148 -12.19 -10.92 -9.58
C LEU A 148 -13.47 -10.36 -10.18
N LEU A 149 -14.00 -9.31 -9.56
CA LEU A 149 -15.19 -8.62 -10.06
C LEU A 149 -14.87 -7.80 -11.31
N GLU A 150 -13.66 -7.24 -11.39
CA GLU A 150 -13.17 -6.54 -12.56
C GLU A 150 -12.00 -7.30 -13.19
N GLU A 151 -12.10 -7.60 -14.49
CA GLU A 151 -11.00 -8.18 -15.24
C GLU A 151 -9.87 -7.16 -15.39
N PRO A 152 -8.60 -7.49 -15.06
CA PRO A 152 -7.49 -6.61 -15.34
C PRO A 152 -7.39 -6.44 -16.87
N THR A 153 -7.43 -5.20 -17.34
CA THR A 153 -7.54 -4.77 -18.76
C THR A 153 -6.43 -5.24 -19.70
N THR A 154 -5.53 -6.11 -19.25
CA THR A 154 -4.48 -6.73 -20.07
C THR A 154 -4.88 -8.16 -20.44
N ASN A 155 -5.75 -8.30 -21.44
CA ASN A 155 -6.02 -9.58 -22.08
C ASN A 155 -4.82 -9.96 -22.99
N PRO A 156 -3.98 -10.97 -22.66
CA PRO A 156 -3.00 -11.47 -23.61
C PRO A 156 -3.73 -12.17 -24.77
N PRO A 157 -3.33 -12.00 -26.04
CA PRO A 157 -4.02 -12.64 -27.16
C PRO A 157 -4.02 -14.16 -27.00
N SER A 158 -5.20 -14.76 -26.89
CA SER A 158 -5.37 -16.21 -26.81
C SER A 158 -4.66 -16.93 -27.98
N PRO A 159 -3.87 -17.99 -27.74
CA PRO A 159 -3.07 -18.67 -28.78
C PRO A 159 -3.88 -19.52 -29.79
N THR A 160 -5.19 -19.28 -29.94
CA THR A 160 -6.09 -20.14 -30.72
C THR A 160 -6.00 -19.95 -32.25
N SER A 161 -5.26 -18.95 -32.75
CA SER A 161 -5.19 -18.67 -34.19
C SER A 161 -4.15 -19.46 -34.99
N TRP A 162 -3.26 -20.23 -34.35
CA TRP A 162 -2.18 -20.95 -35.03
C TRP A 162 -2.57 -22.32 -35.61
N ARG A 163 -3.71 -22.89 -35.20
CA ARG A 163 -4.08 -24.27 -35.58
C ARG A 163 -4.66 -24.40 -36.99
N SER A 164 -4.99 -23.30 -37.68
CA SER A 164 -5.66 -23.33 -38.98
C SER A 164 -4.74 -23.22 -40.20
N ARG A 165 -3.44 -22.96 -40.02
CA ARG A 165 -2.52 -22.66 -41.15
C ARG A 165 -1.61 -23.82 -41.58
N SER A 166 -1.53 -24.92 -40.83
CA SER A 166 -0.64 -26.05 -41.14
C SER A 166 -1.26 -27.12 -42.06
N ALA A 167 -2.54 -27.04 -42.38
CA ALA A 167 -3.23 -28.06 -43.18
C ALA A 167 -3.12 -27.86 -44.71
N SER A 168 -2.54 -26.76 -45.21
CA SER A 168 -2.58 -26.43 -46.66
C SER A 168 -1.31 -26.76 -47.45
N CYS A 169 -0.27 -27.31 -46.84
CA CYS A 169 0.97 -27.70 -47.54
C CYS A 169 1.13 -29.22 -47.66
N SER A 170 0.15 -29.92 -48.23
CA SER A 170 0.39 -31.30 -48.71
C SER A 170 -0.47 -31.67 -49.92
N SER A 171 -0.33 -30.95 -51.03
CA SER A 171 -0.81 -31.45 -52.32
C SER A 171 -0.01 -30.85 -53.48
N SER A 172 1.06 -31.55 -53.87
CA SER A 172 1.57 -31.48 -55.24
C SER A 172 1.90 -32.90 -55.68
N PRO A 173 1.19 -33.45 -56.69
CA PRO A 173 1.53 -34.73 -57.27
C PRO A 173 2.56 -34.56 -58.39
N ARG A 174 3.59 -35.42 -58.31
CA ARG A 174 4.41 -36.07 -59.36
C ARG A 174 4.97 -35.22 -60.50
#